data_AF-A0A920VRE8-F1
#
_entry.id   AF-A0A920VRE8-F1
#
_cell.length_a   1.000
_cell.length_b   1.000
_cell.length_c   1.000
_cell.angle_alpha   90.00
_cell.angle_beta   90.00
_cell.angle_gamma   90.00
#
_symmetry.space_group_name_H-M   'P 1'
#
loop_
_entity.id
_entity.type
_entity.pdbx_description
1 polymer ?
#
loop_
_entity_poly.entity_id
_entity_poly.type
_entity_poly.pdbx_seq_one_letter_code
_entity_poly.pdbx_strand_id
1 'polypeptide(L)'
;MVDLGIIDVANERSYETPDNTVGHIPETPNPGQQGKGWFFGHLESFTAGEGNIFRHLPEFADLIKEDPVDIYLQTKMQSSFMGHNYQPDA
;
A
#
# COMPACT_ATOMS: atom_id res chain seq x y z
N MET A 1 6.03 1.01 -0.93
CA MET A 1 4.75 1.12 -0.19
C MET A 1 4.98 0.76 1.26
N VAL A 2 4.12 1.25 2.14
CA VAL A 2 4.10 0.93 3.57
C VAL A 2 2.69 0.50 3.97
N ASP A 3 2.58 -0.49 4.85
CA ASP A 3 1.32 -0.76 5.55
C ASP A 3 1.08 0.34 6.57
N LEU A 4 -0.14 0.86 6.63
CA LEU A 4 -0.47 1.87 7.63
C LEU A 4 -0.75 1.28 9.01
N GLY A 5 -0.67 2.13 10.04
CA GLY A 5 -1.33 1.88 11.31
C GLY A 5 -2.84 2.18 11.28
N ILE A 6 -3.55 1.62 12.26
CA ILE A 6 -4.86 2.10 12.71
C ILE A 6 -4.62 2.93 13.96
N ILE A 7 -5.08 4.18 13.95
CA ILE A 7 -4.91 5.18 15.02
C ILE A 7 -6.27 5.69 15.51
N ASP A 8 -6.32 6.28 16.70
CA ASP A 8 -7.49 6.98 17.21
C ASP A 8 -7.34 8.50 17.01
N VAL A 9 -8.28 9.11 16.30
CA VAL A 9 -8.36 10.56 16.08
C VAL A 9 -9.72 11.03 16.55
N ALA A 10 -9.76 11.96 17.53
CA ALA A 10 -11.00 12.49 18.08
C ALA A 10 -12.01 11.41 18.54
N ASN A 11 -11.51 10.32 19.14
CA ASN A 11 -12.28 9.14 19.57
C ASN A 11 -12.89 8.32 18.41
N GLU A 12 -12.39 8.48 17.19
CA GLU A 12 -12.75 7.67 16.03
C GLU A 12 -11.52 6.94 15.48
N ARG A 13 -11.69 5.66 15.12
CA ARG A 13 -10.61 4.91 14.45
C ARG A 13 -10.39 5.44 13.05
N SER A 14 -9.13 5.73 12.74
CA SER A 14 -8.65 6.23 11.45
C SER A 14 -7.43 5.43 11.01
N TYR A 15 -7.12 5.47 9.72
CA TYR A 15 -5.84 4.99 9.22
C TYR A 15 -4.80 6.11 9.30
N GLU A 16 -3.52 5.76 9.51
CA GLU A 16 -2.42 6.73 9.43
C GLU A 16 -2.34 7.40 8.04
N THR A 17 -1.78 8.59 7.94
CA THR A 17 -1.51 9.21 6.64
C THR A 17 -0.13 8.77 6.12
N PRO A 18 -0.01 8.41 4.83
CA PRO A 18 1.25 7.98 4.26
C PRO A 18 2.10 9.20 3.92
N ASP A 19 3.26 9.34 4.55
CA ASP A 19 4.18 10.44 4.29
C ASP A 19 5.13 10.13 3.12
N ASN A 20 5.02 10.88 2.03
CA ASN A 20 5.89 10.81 0.85
C ASN A 20 6.04 9.39 0.27
N THR A 21 4.98 8.58 0.37
CA THR A 21 4.96 7.18 -0.08
C THR A 21 3.55 6.75 -0.48
N VAL A 22 3.43 5.54 -1.02
CA VAL A 22 2.14 4.87 -1.21
C VAL A 22 1.84 4.05 0.05
N GLY A 23 0.68 4.31 0.66
CA GLY A 23 0.13 3.53 1.75
C GLY A 23 -0.70 2.35 1.26
N HIS A 24 -0.71 1.27 2.04
CA HIS A 24 -1.59 0.11 1.88
C HIS A 24 -2.52 0.03 3.10
N ILE A 25 -3.81 -0.19 2.85
CA ILE A 25 -4.79 -0.31 3.93
C ILE A 25 -4.60 -1.65 4.65
N PRO A 26 -4.40 -1.64 5.98
CA PRO A 26 -4.35 -2.86 6.78
C PRO A 26 -5.60 -3.71 6.60
N GLU A 27 -5.47 -5.02 6.79
CA GLU A 27 -6.56 -5.98 6.67
C GLU A 27 -7.07 -6.19 5.21
N THR A 28 -6.46 -5.52 4.23
CA THR A 28 -6.65 -5.82 2.81
C THR A 28 -5.54 -6.74 2.28
N PRO A 29 -5.81 -7.59 1.27
CA PRO A 29 -4.80 -8.52 0.75
C PRO A 29 -3.55 -7.82 0.23
N ASN A 30 -2.37 -8.38 0.54
CA ASN A 30 -1.11 -7.89 0.01
C ASN A 30 -1.04 -8.04 -1.52
N PRO A 31 -0.20 -7.26 -2.22
CA PRO A 31 0.03 -7.47 -3.65
C PRO A 31 0.39 -8.93 -3.97
N GLY A 32 -0.30 -9.51 -4.95
CA GLY A 32 -0.13 -10.91 -5.36
C GLY A 32 -0.93 -11.92 -4.55
N GLN A 33 -1.60 -11.51 -3.47
CA GLN A 33 -2.56 -12.35 -2.76
C GLN A 33 -3.96 -12.24 -3.40
N GLN A 34 -4.78 -13.27 -3.18
CA GLN A 34 -6.14 -13.30 -3.72
C GLN A 34 -7.03 -12.27 -3.01
N GLY A 35 -7.73 -11.45 -3.80
CA GLY A 35 -8.69 -10.45 -3.32
C GLY A 35 -8.36 -9.04 -3.82
N LYS A 36 -8.96 -8.02 -3.20
CA LYS A 36 -8.79 -6.61 -3.58
C LYS A 36 -7.98 -5.86 -2.53
N GLY A 37 -6.74 -5.48 -2.86
CA GLY A 37 -5.93 -4.58 -2.04
C GLY A 37 -6.28 -3.11 -2.31
N TRP A 38 -6.10 -2.25 -1.31
CA TRP A 38 -6.33 -0.81 -1.43
C TRP A 38 -5.04 -0.03 -1.18
N PHE A 39 -4.70 0.85 -2.13
CA PHE A 39 -3.50 1.69 -2.11
C PHE A 39 -3.88 3.15 -2.31
N PHE A 40 -3.24 4.05 -1.57
CA PHE A 40 -3.54 5.48 -1.60
C PHE A 40 -2.31 6.29 -1.19
N GLY A 41 -2.32 7.57 -1.50
CA GLY A 41 -1.23 8.50 -1.29
C GLY A 41 -1.72 9.92 -1.58
N HIS A 42 -0.99 10.92 -1.10
CA HIS A 42 -1.43 12.31 -1.26
C HIS A 42 -1.29 12.76 -2.72
N LEU A 43 -2.38 13.33 -3.25
CA LEU A 43 -2.37 14.05 -4.51
C LEU A 43 -1.74 15.43 -4.33
N GLU A 44 -1.98 16.14 -3.23
CA GLU A 44 -1.20 17.32 -2.84
C GLU A 44 -1.31 17.49 -1.33
N SER A 45 -0.19 17.42 -0.60
CA SER A 45 -0.14 17.74 0.84
C SER A 45 0.78 18.93 1.10
N PHE A 46 0.38 20.11 0.61
CA PHE A 46 1.20 21.33 0.69
C PHE A 46 1.47 21.79 2.14
N THR A 47 0.50 21.60 3.04
CA THR A 47 0.60 22.08 4.43
C THR A 47 1.29 21.09 5.35
N ALA A 48 1.10 19.77 5.16
CA ALA A 48 1.72 18.74 6.00
C ALA A 48 3.01 18.18 5.41
N GLY A 49 3.36 18.49 4.15
CA GLY A 49 4.60 18.06 3.53
C GLY A 49 4.63 16.57 3.15
N GLU A 50 3.48 15.88 3.21
CA GLU A 50 3.35 14.43 2.98
C GLU A 50 3.41 14.04 1.48
N GLY A 51 3.78 15.02 0.64
CA GLY A 51 4.16 14.81 -0.75
C GLY A 51 3.04 14.98 -1.77
N ASN A 52 3.38 14.56 -2.98
CA ASN A 52 2.53 14.57 -4.17
C ASN A 52 2.89 13.35 -5.04
N ILE A 53 2.63 12.16 -4.50
CA ILE A 53 3.09 10.88 -5.07
C ILE A 53 2.27 10.53 -6.32
N PHE A 54 1.00 10.91 -6.35
CA PHE A 54 0.08 10.67 -7.47
C PHE A 54 -0.14 11.90 -8.35
N ARG A 55 0.84 12.81 -8.46
CA ARG A 55 0.72 14.09 -9.19
C ARG A 55 0.18 14.00 -10.61
N HIS A 56 0.47 12.90 -11.29
CA HIS A 56 0.04 12.65 -12.67
C HIS A 56 -1.23 11.80 -12.74
N LEU A 57 -1.72 11.23 -11.64
CA LEU A 57 -2.94 10.41 -11.62
C LEU A 57 -4.16 11.12 -12.22
N PRO A 58 -4.36 12.46 -12.05
CA PRO A 58 -5.43 13.16 -12.76
C PRO A 58 -5.30 13.11 -14.29
N GLU A 59 -4.09 13.07 -14.84
CA GLU A 59 -3.83 12.97 -16.29
C GLU A 59 -4.22 11.58 -16.84
N PHE A 60 -4.18 10.54 -15.99
CA PHE A 60 -4.57 9.18 -16.39
C PHE A 60 -6.06 9.05 -16.74
N ALA A 61 -6.92 9.91 -16.18
CA ALA A 61 -8.36 9.83 -16.42
C ALA A 61 -8.71 10.00 -17.91
N ASP A 62 -7.91 10.78 -18.65
CA ASP A 62 -8.06 10.93 -20.09
C ASP A 62 -7.32 9.85 -20.88
N LEU A 63 -6.11 9.45 -20.43
CA LEU A 63 -5.32 8.41 -21.10
C LEU A 63 -6.04 7.06 -21.18
N ILE A 64 -6.72 6.64 -20.10
CA ILE A 64 -7.38 5.33 -20.03
C ILE A 64 -8.59 5.21 -20.98
N LYS A 65 -9.08 6.33 -21.51
CA LYS A 65 -10.19 6.34 -22.48
C LYS A 65 -9.72 5.90 -23.87
N GLU A 66 -8.45 6.13 -24.19
CA GLU A 66 -7.87 5.84 -25.51
C GLU A 66 -7.07 4.54 -25.54
N ASP A 67 -6.33 4.23 -24.46
CA ASP A 67 -5.46 3.06 -24.37
C ASP A 67 -5.51 2.45 -22.96
N PRO A 68 -5.58 1.12 -22.80
CA PRO A 68 -5.48 0.50 -21.49
C PRO A 68 -4.17 0.86 -20.79
N VAL A 69 -4.26 1.13 -19.50
CA VAL A 69 -3.11 1.44 -18.67
C VAL A 69 -2.76 0.23 -17.81
N ASP A 70 -1.51 -0.20 -17.91
CA ASP A 70 -0.95 -1.22 -17.03
C ASP A 70 -0.39 -0.62 -15.74
N ILE A 71 -0.77 -1.20 -14.60
CA ILE A 71 -0.23 -0.85 -13.27
C ILE A 71 0.60 -2.02 -12.76
N TYR A 72 1.87 -1.77 -12.47
CA TYR A 72 2.79 -2.78 -11.95
C TYR A 72 3.03 -2.57 -10.45
N LEU A 73 2.75 -3.61 -9.65
CA LEU A 73 3.11 -3.68 -8.24
C LEU A 73 4.35 -4.57 -8.09
N GLN A 74 5.46 -4.01 -7.64
CA GLN A 74 6.69 -4.76 -7.39
C GLN A 74 6.84 -5.06 -5.89
N THR A 75 6.89 -6.34 -5.54
CA THR A 75 7.17 -6.81 -4.18
C THR A 75 8.57 -7.41 -4.10
N LYS A 76 9.21 -7.30 -2.94
CA LYS A 76 10.37 -8.14 -2.65
C LYS A 76 9.86 -9.57 -2.43
N MET A 77 10.52 -10.57 -3.02
CA MET A 77 10.17 -11.97 -2.72
C MET A 77 10.28 -12.20 -1.21
N GLN A 78 9.18 -12.66 -0.61
CA GLN A 78 9.16 -13.03 0.80
C GLN A 78 9.79 -14.43 0.91
N SER A 79 11.04 -14.52 1.40
CA SER A 79 11.68 -15.80 1.66
C SER A 79 11.06 -16.43 2.90
N SER A 80 10.08 -17.31 2.70
CA SER A 80 9.52 -18.12 3.78
C SER A 80 10.51 -19.22 4.15
N PHE A 81 11.35 -18.99 5.17
CA PHE A 81 12.10 -20.07 5.81
C PHE A 81 11.12 -20.92 6.64
N MET A 82 10.62 -22.01 6.05
CA MET A 82 9.92 -23.05 6.80
C MET A 82 10.97 -23.93 7.49
N GLY A 83 11.47 -23.46 8.64
CA GLY A 83 12.31 -24.26 9.53
C GLY A 83 11.46 -25.35 10.16
N HIS A 84 11.60 -26.60 9.72
CA HIS A 84 11.16 -27.73 10.52
C HIS A 84 12.05 -27.81 11.75
N ASN A 85 11.48 -27.58 12.94
CA ASN A 85 12.19 -27.82 14.19
C ASN A 85 12.50 -29.32 14.28
N TYR A 86 13.76 -29.69 14.11
CA TYR A 86 14.25 -31.02 14.41
C TYR A 86 14.31 -31.16 15.93
N GLN A 87 13.46 -32.02 16.48
CA GLN A 87 13.50 -32.44 17.87
C GLN A 87 14.24 -33.78 17.91
N PRO A 88 15.49 -33.87 18.42
CA PRO A 88 16.12 -35.17 18.59
C PRO A 88 15.41 -35.95 19.70
N ASP A 89 15.20 -37.25 19.46
CA ASP A 89 14.65 -38.19 20.44
C ASP A 89 15.61 -38.29 21.64
N ALA A 90 15.03 -38.18 22.85
CA ALA A 90 15.74 -38.16 24.13
C ALA A 90 16.39 -39.50 24.50
#